data_AF-A0A522BPR6-F1
#
_entry.id   AF-A0A522BPR6-F1
#
_cell.length_a   1.000
_cell.length_b   1.000
_cell.length_c   1.000
_cell.angle_alpha   90.00
_cell.angle_beta   90.00
_cell.angle_gamma   90.00
#
_symmetry.space_group_name_H-M   'P 1'
#
loop_
_entity.id
_entity.type
_entity.pdbx_description
1 polymer ?
#
loop_
_entity_poly.entity_id
_entity_poly.type
_entity_poly.pdbx_seq_one_letter_code
_entity_poly.pdbx_strand_id
1 'polypeptide(L)'
;MKRLEEHSVAGSQALPPSSQATGPANGGTDRPRRPASGFYRLVFSDDPKQQLRITRSLLSALVFVVCIGLIVYATAIGMMDATAGAVLAGCIVVSCTGFYVALRSGFNLRFAEPALTLPQIVAALTWICGAYAITNESHGGTLMLFTLVQVFGIFNMSARAARISSIYAVVTMGATMLYKTLTAPEFYPARVEWVYFVFVATIMPTISQLAQQLTSMRERMKAQRLDLEVALARIQELATLDELTGLINRRQMT
;
A
#
# COMPACT_ATOMS: atom_id res chain seq x y z
N MET A 1 74.27 3.05 13.27
CA MET A 1 74.91 3.09 11.95
C MET A 1 73.82 3.37 10.92
N LYS A 2 73.75 4.60 10.39
CA LYS A 2 72.96 5.08 9.22
C LYS A 2 71.42 4.91 9.27
N ARG A 3 70.58 5.80 8.75
CA ARG A 3 70.60 7.21 8.29
C ARG A 3 69.18 7.48 7.72
N LEU A 4 68.87 8.77 7.52
CA LEU A 4 67.77 9.39 6.75
C LEU A 4 66.50 9.69 7.57
N GLU A 5 66.19 10.95 7.93
CA GLU A 5 65.87 12.13 7.07
C GLU A 5 64.59 11.82 6.26
N GLU A 6 63.55 12.64 6.16
CA GLU A 6 63.43 14.10 6.19
C GLU A 6 61.93 14.47 6.10
N HIS A 7 61.66 15.78 6.15
CA HIS A 7 60.42 16.51 5.88
C HIS A 7 59.47 16.78 7.06
N SER A 8 58.90 17.97 7.22
CA SER A 8 59.16 19.28 6.61
C SER A 8 58.29 20.29 7.35
N VAL A 9 58.91 21.41 7.72
CA VAL A 9 58.38 22.74 7.99
C VAL A 9 57.08 23.07 7.25
N ALA A 10 56.08 23.62 7.97
CA ALA A 10 55.17 24.73 7.60
C ALA A 10 53.88 24.62 8.45
N GLY A 11 53.30 25.63 9.08
CA GLY A 11 53.57 27.05 9.17
C GLY A 11 52.59 27.63 10.19
N SER A 12 53.09 28.51 11.05
CA SER A 12 52.29 29.39 11.88
C SER A 12 51.53 30.37 10.98
N GLN A 13 50.20 30.44 11.08
CA GLN A 13 49.47 31.61 10.60
C GLN A 13 48.33 31.95 11.56
N ALA A 14 48.43 33.17 12.08
CA ALA A 14 47.63 33.77 13.14
C ALA A 14 46.19 34.08 12.70
N LEU A 15 45.24 33.92 13.62
CA LEU A 15 43.92 34.55 13.56
C LEU A 15 44.03 36.03 13.99
N PRO A 16 43.33 36.97 13.32
CA PRO A 16 43.05 38.29 13.87
C PRO A 16 41.74 38.31 14.71
N PRO A 17 41.53 39.33 15.57
CA PRO A 17 40.44 39.35 16.54
C PRO A 17 39.15 40.03 16.04
N SER A 18 38.03 39.53 16.55
CA SER A 18 36.71 40.16 16.78
C SER A 18 36.33 41.48 16.08
N SER A 19 35.20 41.48 15.36
CA SER A 19 34.27 42.63 15.35
C SER A 19 32.84 42.17 15.62
N GLN A 20 32.23 42.78 16.64
CA GLN A 20 30.85 42.64 17.09
C GLN A 20 29.83 43.25 16.11
N ALA A 21 28.55 43.12 16.52
CA ALA A 21 27.34 43.83 16.07
C ALA A 21 26.65 43.15 14.86
N THR A 22 25.36 42.81 14.87
CA THR A 22 24.20 43.31 15.63
C THR A 22 22.99 42.42 15.26
N GLY A 23 22.11 42.11 16.20
CA GLY A 23 20.75 41.63 15.88
C GLY A 23 19.93 42.72 15.15
N PRO A 24 18.83 42.35 14.47
CA PRO A 24 17.55 42.19 15.16
C PRO A 24 16.90 40.82 14.87
N ALA A 25 16.27 40.19 15.85
CA ALA A 25 14.83 40.32 16.11
C ALA A 25 13.91 40.00 14.92
N ASN A 26 13.17 38.90 15.11
CA ASN A 26 11.81 38.66 14.62
C ASN A 26 11.63 38.20 13.16
N GLY A 27 10.75 37.21 13.00
CA GLY A 27 10.30 36.71 11.72
C GLY A 27 10.40 35.20 11.63
N GLY A 28 9.42 34.51 12.24
CA GLY A 28 9.12 33.14 11.85
C GLY A 28 9.04 33.08 10.33
N THR A 29 9.99 32.39 9.70
CA THR A 29 9.92 32.10 8.28
C THR A 29 8.93 30.96 8.13
N ASP A 30 7.66 31.33 8.28
CA ASP A 30 6.52 30.65 7.70
C ASP A 30 6.78 30.64 6.20
N ARG A 31 7.55 29.65 5.75
CA ARG A 31 7.84 29.45 4.33
C ARG A 31 6.47 29.33 3.68
N PRO A 32 6.07 30.23 2.76
CA PRO A 32 4.79 30.10 2.10
C PRO A 32 4.81 28.75 1.38
N ARG A 33 4.03 27.79 1.89
CA ARG A 33 3.75 26.53 1.20
C ARG A 33 3.17 26.94 -0.13
N ARG A 34 3.97 26.80 -1.20
CA ARG A 34 3.56 27.08 -2.57
C ARG A 34 2.17 26.44 -2.77
N PRO A 35 1.13 27.21 -3.14
CA PRO A 35 -0.18 26.63 -3.36
C PRO A 35 -0.04 25.70 -4.57
N ALA A 36 -0.08 24.39 -4.32
CA ALA A 36 -0.22 23.41 -5.38
C ALA A 36 -1.48 23.79 -6.17
N SER A 37 -1.32 23.92 -7.49
CA SER A 37 -2.32 24.48 -8.40
C SER A 37 -3.68 23.82 -8.23
N GLY A 38 -4.77 24.59 -8.40
CA GLY A 38 -6.14 24.21 -8.05
C GLY A 38 -6.63 22.87 -8.61
N PHE A 39 -6.06 22.37 -9.71
CA PHE A 39 -6.32 21.01 -10.22
C PHE A 39 -5.83 19.90 -9.29
N TYR A 40 -4.67 20.07 -8.65
CA TYR A 40 -4.17 19.13 -7.64
C TYR A 40 -5.03 19.14 -6.38
N ARG A 41 -5.59 20.29 -5.98
CA ARG A 41 -6.58 20.37 -4.88
C ARG A 41 -7.94 19.75 -5.22
N LEU A 42 -8.31 19.77 -6.51
CA LEU A 42 -9.55 19.17 -6.99
C LEU A 42 -9.47 17.63 -7.11
N VAL A 43 -8.26 17.10 -7.26
CA VAL A 43 -7.96 15.66 -7.45
C VAL A 43 -7.36 15.01 -6.20
N PHE A 44 -6.57 15.73 -5.42
CA PHE A 44 -5.91 15.29 -4.19
C PHE A 44 -6.32 16.21 -3.02
N SER A 45 -6.85 15.61 -1.95
CA SER A 45 -7.16 16.33 -0.71
C SER A 45 -5.88 16.93 -0.07
N ASP A 46 -6.04 17.98 0.73
CA ASP A 46 -4.94 18.72 1.37
C ASP A 46 -4.17 17.91 2.44
N ASP A 47 -4.73 16.79 2.94
CA ASP A 47 -4.09 15.94 3.95
C ASP A 47 -3.15 14.89 3.29
N PRO A 48 -1.83 14.90 3.58
CA PRO A 48 -0.88 13.91 3.04
C PRO A 48 -1.26 12.46 3.35
N LYS A 49 -1.97 12.20 4.46
CA LYS A 49 -2.50 10.86 4.77
C LYS A 49 -3.63 10.47 3.83
N GLN A 50 -4.46 11.43 3.42
CA GLN A 50 -5.53 11.20 2.45
C GLN A 50 -4.98 11.07 1.02
N GLN A 51 -3.91 11.79 0.67
CA GLN A 51 -3.21 11.60 -0.60
C GLN A 51 -2.66 10.18 -0.73
N LEU A 52 -2.00 9.65 0.32
CA LEU A 52 -1.51 8.27 0.31
C LEU A 52 -2.65 7.24 0.15
N ARG A 53 -3.82 7.51 0.75
CA ARG A 53 -5.02 6.66 0.60
C ARG A 53 -5.58 6.72 -0.82
N ILE A 54 -5.64 7.90 -1.43
CA ILE A 54 -6.08 8.09 -2.81
C ILE A 54 -5.12 7.38 -3.79
N THR A 55 -3.81 7.50 -3.59
CA THR A 55 -2.82 6.79 -4.43
C THR A 55 -2.98 5.27 -4.34
N ARG A 56 -3.23 4.72 -3.14
CA ARG A 56 -3.54 3.29 -2.98
C ARG A 56 -4.85 2.90 -3.66
N SER A 57 -5.87 3.75 -3.58
CA SER A 57 -7.15 3.52 -4.27
C SER A 57 -7.04 3.64 -5.78
N LEU A 58 -6.17 4.51 -6.31
CA LEU A 58 -5.89 4.61 -7.75
C LEU A 58 -5.23 3.33 -8.27
N LEU A 59 -4.41 2.71 -7.44
CA LEU A 59 -3.79 1.43 -7.76
C LEU A 59 -4.85 0.30 -7.83
N SER A 60 -5.89 0.32 -6.98
CA SER A 60 -7.09 -0.53 -7.16
C SER A 60 -7.89 -0.18 -8.42
N ALA A 61 -7.95 1.10 -8.81
CA ALA A 61 -8.63 1.52 -10.03
C ALA A 61 -7.99 0.93 -11.29
N LEU A 62 -6.66 0.75 -11.31
CA LEU A 62 -5.97 0.04 -12.40
C LEU A 62 -6.48 -1.40 -12.54
N VAL A 63 -6.70 -2.11 -11.43
CA VAL A 63 -7.25 -3.47 -11.45
C VAL A 63 -8.64 -3.48 -12.11
N PHE A 64 -9.52 -2.54 -11.73
CA PHE A 64 -10.84 -2.42 -12.35
C PHE A 64 -10.76 -2.11 -13.86
N VAL A 65 -9.83 -1.25 -14.28
CA VAL A 65 -9.58 -0.96 -15.70
C VAL A 65 -9.13 -2.21 -16.45
N VAL A 66 -8.21 -3.00 -15.88
CA VAL A 66 -7.77 -4.27 -16.47
C VAL A 66 -8.95 -5.24 -16.59
N CYS A 67 -9.79 -5.37 -15.57
CA CYS A 67 -10.98 -6.22 -15.62
C CYS A 67 -11.96 -5.76 -16.72
N ILE A 68 -12.22 -4.46 -16.85
CA ILE A 68 -13.08 -3.91 -17.92
C ILE A 68 -12.45 -4.18 -19.29
N GLY A 69 -11.15 -3.95 -19.45
CA GLY A 69 -10.44 -4.20 -20.71
C GLY A 69 -10.53 -5.66 -21.14
N LEU A 70 -10.40 -6.60 -20.19
CA LEU A 70 -10.55 -8.03 -20.45
C LEU A 70 -11.99 -8.43 -20.77
N ILE A 71 -12.98 -7.82 -20.12
CA ILE A 71 -14.40 -8.00 -20.46
C ILE A 71 -14.65 -7.56 -21.91
N VAL A 72 -14.21 -6.35 -22.28
CA VAL A 72 -14.39 -5.83 -23.64
C VAL A 72 -13.69 -6.72 -24.66
N TYR A 73 -12.47 -7.16 -24.37
CA TYR A 73 -11.72 -8.07 -25.23
C TYR A 73 -12.42 -9.43 -25.37
N ALA A 74 -12.87 -10.04 -24.27
CA ALA A 74 -13.57 -11.32 -24.25
C ALA A 74 -14.91 -11.27 -25.01
N THR A 75 -15.63 -10.14 -24.92
CA THR A 75 -16.84 -9.91 -25.73
C THR A 75 -16.50 -9.74 -27.21
N ALA A 76 -15.41 -9.03 -27.55
CA ALA A 76 -15.02 -8.81 -28.94
C ALA A 76 -14.63 -10.10 -29.67
N ILE A 77 -14.04 -11.07 -28.96
CA ILE A 77 -13.68 -12.39 -29.50
C ILE A 77 -14.80 -13.44 -29.38
N GLY A 78 -15.98 -13.04 -28.91
CA GLY A 78 -17.17 -13.91 -28.82
C GLY A 78 -17.13 -14.94 -27.69
N MET A 79 -16.20 -14.81 -26.74
CA MET A 79 -16.06 -15.72 -25.60
C MET A 79 -17.01 -15.39 -24.44
N MET A 80 -17.68 -14.24 -24.51
CA MET A 80 -18.61 -13.79 -23.50
C MET A 80 -19.79 -13.07 -24.16
N ASP A 81 -21.01 -13.36 -23.68
CA ASP A 81 -22.21 -12.68 -24.14
C ASP A 81 -22.08 -11.15 -23.95
N ALA A 82 -22.42 -10.39 -24.98
CA ALA A 82 -22.23 -8.95 -24.99
C ALA A 82 -23.11 -8.22 -23.96
N THR A 83 -24.32 -8.73 -23.71
CA THR A 83 -25.24 -8.13 -22.74
C THR A 83 -24.78 -8.40 -21.31
N ALA A 84 -24.39 -9.64 -21.00
CA ALA A 84 -23.85 -10.01 -19.69
C ALA A 84 -22.53 -9.27 -19.41
N GLY A 85 -21.66 -9.16 -20.41
CA GLY A 85 -20.41 -8.41 -20.33
C GLY A 85 -20.62 -6.92 -20.07
N ALA A 86 -21.54 -6.29 -20.80
CA ALA A 86 -21.86 -4.87 -20.61
C ALA A 86 -22.44 -4.58 -19.23
N VAL A 87 -23.34 -5.44 -18.72
CA VAL A 87 -23.89 -5.32 -17.36
C VAL A 87 -22.77 -5.44 -16.33
N LEU A 88 -21.90 -6.44 -16.45
CA LEU A 88 -20.79 -6.64 -15.52
C LEU A 88 -19.81 -5.45 -15.54
N ALA A 89 -19.44 -4.96 -16.73
CA ALA A 89 -18.61 -3.78 -16.88
C ALA A 89 -19.26 -2.54 -16.25
N GLY A 90 -20.57 -2.34 -16.45
CA GLY A 90 -21.35 -1.28 -15.81
C GLY A 90 -21.29 -1.35 -14.28
N CYS A 91 -21.49 -2.54 -13.70
CA CYS A 91 -21.39 -2.76 -12.26
C CYS A 91 -19.99 -2.43 -11.71
N ILE A 92 -18.93 -2.79 -12.44
CA ILE A 92 -17.54 -2.46 -12.08
C ILE A 92 -17.32 -0.94 -12.10
N VAL A 93 -17.79 -0.24 -13.14
CA VAL A 93 -17.67 1.21 -13.25
C VAL A 93 -18.42 1.93 -12.12
N VAL A 94 -19.64 1.48 -11.81
CA VAL A 94 -20.43 2.02 -10.70
C VAL A 94 -19.72 1.80 -9.37
N SER A 95 -19.16 0.61 -9.14
CA SER A 95 -18.38 0.30 -7.93
C SER A 95 -17.16 1.21 -7.80
N CYS A 96 -16.36 1.33 -8.86
CA CYS A 96 -15.17 2.17 -8.89
C CYS A 96 -15.51 3.64 -8.63
N THR A 97 -16.57 4.14 -9.27
CA THR A 97 -17.05 5.51 -9.09
C THR A 97 -17.57 5.73 -7.67
N GLY A 98 -18.33 4.77 -7.12
CA GLY A 98 -18.84 4.80 -5.75
C GLY A 98 -17.72 4.88 -4.71
N PHE A 99 -16.66 4.07 -4.88
CA PHE A 99 -15.48 4.15 -4.02
C PHE A 99 -14.77 5.50 -4.15
N TYR A 100 -14.57 6.00 -5.37
CA TYR A 100 -13.94 7.30 -5.59
C TYR A 100 -14.73 8.44 -4.90
N VAL A 101 -16.05 8.45 -5.06
CA VAL A 101 -16.94 9.43 -4.41
C VAL A 101 -16.90 9.30 -2.89
N ALA A 102 -16.88 8.09 -2.34
CA ALA A 102 -16.77 7.85 -0.90
C ALA A 102 -15.42 8.32 -0.32
N LEU A 103 -14.32 8.20 -1.07
CA LEU A 103 -13.02 8.74 -0.68
C LEU A 103 -12.98 10.27 -0.75
N ARG A 104 -13.61 10.85 -1.78
CA ARG A 104 -13.65 12.31 -2.00
C ARG A 104 -14.53 13.03 -0.97
N SER A 105 -15.67 12.46 -0.63
CA SER A 105 -16.61 13.03 0.35
C SER A 105 -16.12 12.95 1.79
N GLY A 106 -14.97 12.31 2.05
CA GLY A 106 -14.47 12.08 3.40
C GLY A 106 -15.27 11.03 4.18
N PHE A 107 -16.27 10.39 3.57
CA PHE A 107 -17.07 9.33 4.19
C PHE A 107 -16.21 8.14 4.64
N ASN A 108 -15.06 7.91 3.97
CA ASN A 108 -14.09 6.89 4.39
C ASN A 108 -13.61 7.05 5.85
N LEU A 109 -13.60 8.29 6.38
CA LEU A 109 -13.06 8.58 7.70
C LEU A 109 -13.95 8.03 8.83
N ARG A 110 -15.19 7.65 8.50
CA ARG A 110 -16.12 7.03 9.45
C ARG A 110 -15.83 5.54 9.66
N PHE A 111 -15.04 4.91 8.80
CA PHE A 111 -14.69 3.49 8.92
C PHE A 111 -13.38 3.30 9.68
N ALA A 112 -13.26 2.15 10.34
CA ALA A 112 -12.05 1.74 11.07
C ALA A 112 -10.80 1.67 10.17
N GLU A 113 -10.97 1.39 8.87
CA GLU A 113 -9.91 1.44 7.86
C GLU A 113 -10.24 2.51 6.80
N PRO A 114 -9.72 3.74 6.93
CA PRO A 114 -10.04 4.85 6.04
C PRO A 114 -9.56 4.67 4.59
N ALA A 115 -8.75 3.65 4.30
CA ALA A 115 -8.29 3.37 2.95
C ALA A 115 -9.34 2.61 2.12
N LEU A 116 -10.39 2.05 2.75
CA LEU A 116 -11.44 1.24 2.09
C LEU A 116 -10.90 0.13 1.16
N THR A 117 -9.68 -0.32 1.40
CA THR A 117 -8.96 -1.33 0.58
C THR A 117 -9.65 -2.70 0.66
N LEU A 118 -10.07 -3.12 1.86
CA LEU A 118 -10.81 -4.37 2.04
C LEU A 118 -12.12 -4.40 1.25
N PRO A 119 -13.04 -3.42 1.39
CA PRO A 119 -14.23 -3.34 0.54
C PRO A 119 -13.96 -3.35 -0.96
N GLN A 120 -12.93 -2.63 -1.41
CA GLN A 120 -12.56 -2.57 -2.83
C GLN A 120 -12.14 -3.94 -3.37
N ILE A 121 -11.31 -4.66 -2.61
CA ILE A 121 -10.82 -5.98 -3.02
C ILE A 121 -11.92 -7.02 -2.95
N VAL A 122 -12.74 -7.01 -1.89
CA VAL A 122 -13.92 -7.88 -1.80
C VAL A 122 -14.84 -7.67 -2.99
N ALA A 123 -15.15 -6.41 -3.34
CA ALA A 123 -15.96 -6.10 -4.52
C ALA A 123 -15.30 -6.59 -5.81
N ALA A 124 -14.00 -6.38 -6.00
CA ALA A 124 -13.27 -6.88 -7.16
C ALA A 124 -13.33 -8.42 -7.28
N LEU A 125 -13.13 -9.13 -6.16
CA LEU A 125 -13.27 -10.60 -6.12
C LEU A 125 -14.69 -11.03 -6.50
N THR A 126 -15.72 -10.34 -6.00
CA THR A 126 -17.12 -10.60 -6.36
C THR A 126 -17.34 -10.45 -7.86
N TRP A 127 -16.84 -9.37 -8.47
CA TRP A 127 -16.98 -9.15 -9.92
C TRP A 127 -16.24 -10.20 -10.74
N ILE A 128 -15.10 -10.69 -10.27
CA ILE A 128 -14.36 -11.78 -10.92
C ILE A 128 -15.13 -13.10 -10.80
N CYS A 129 -15.78 -13.40 -9.67
CA CYS A 129 -16.69 -14.54 -9.58
C CYS A 129 -17.86 -14.42 -10.58
N GLY A 130 -18.39 -13.20 -10.75
CA GLY A 130 -19.37 -12.91 -11.79
C GLY A 130 -18.83 -13.18 -13.20
N ALA A 131 -17.63 -12.69 -13.51
CA ALA A 131 -16.94 -12.94 -14.78
C ALA A 131 -16.74 -14.45 -15.02
N TYR A 132 -16.27 -15.17 -14.00
CA TYR A 132 -16.08 -16.63 -14.02
C TYR A 132 -17.38 -17.37 -14.38
N ALA A 133 -18.51 -16.90 -13.86
CA ALA A 133 -19.81 -17.51 -14.11
C ALA A 133 -20.38 -17.26 -15.52
N ILE A 134 -19.89 -16.24 -16.25
CA ILE A 134 -20.39 -15.88 -17.58
C ILE A 134 -19.42 -16.21 -18.73
N THR A 135 -18.18 -16.61 -18.42
CA THR A 135 -17.15 -16.96 -19.43
C THR A 135 -17.20 -18.40 -19.93
N ASN A 136 -18.11 -19.23 -19.41
CA ASN A 136 -18.35 -20.63 -19.81
C ASN A 136 -17.03 -21.37 -20.09
N GLU A 137 -16.71 -21.79 -21.31
CA GLU A 137 -15.51 -22.58 -21.65
C GLU A 137 -14.17 -21.94 -21.23
N SER A 138 -14.10 -20.62 -21.09
CA SER A 138 -12.87 -19.89 -20.75
C SER A 138 -12.77 -19.44 -19.30
N HIS A 139 -13.65 -19.94 -18.43
CA HIS A 139 -13.70 -19.54 -17.02
C HIS A 139 -12.34 -19.67 -16.30
N GLY A 140 -11.49 -20.63 -16.69
CA GLY A 140 -10.18 -20.86 -16.07
C GLY A 140 -9.26 -19.63 -16.08
N GLY A 141 -9.31 -18.78 -17.12
CA GLY A 141 -8.51 -17.55 -17.19
C GLY A 141 -8.84 -16.53 -16.10
N THR A 142 -10.09 -16.51 -15.63
CA THR A 142 -10.54 -15.58 -14.59
C THR A 142 -9.94 -15.91 -13.21
N LEU A 143 -9.53 -17.17 -12.96
CA LEU A 143 -8.84 -17.56 -11.73
C LEU A 143 -7.45 -16.92 -11.62
N MET A 144 -6.80 -16.65 -12.76
CA MET A 144 -5.51 -15.96 -12.78
C MET A 144 -5.67 -14.49 -12.38
N LEU A 145 -6.73 -13.83 -12.87
CA LEU A 145 -7.10 -12.49 -12.41
C LEU A 145 -7.48 -12.48 -10.92
N PHE A 146 -8.26 -13.47 -10.49
CA PHE A 146 -8.65 -13.61 -9.09
C PHE A 146 -7.42 -13.66 -8.17
N THR A 147 -6.40 -14.43 -8.58
CA THR A 147 -5.12 -14.52 -7.88
C THR A 147 -4.34 -13.21 -7.91
N LEU A 148 -4.27 -12.54 -9.07
CA LEU A 148 -3.61 -11.25 -9.22
C LEU A 148 -4.20 -10.19 -8.27
N VAL A 149 -5.53 -10.10 -8.20
CA VAL A 149 -6.24 -9.18 -7.29
C VAL A 149 -5.94 -9.52 -5.83
N GLN A 150 -5.89 -10.80 -5.47
CA GLN A 150 -5.57 -11.19 -4.10
C GLN A 150 -4.12 -10.84 -3.73
N VAL A 151 -3.15 -11.07 -4.63
CA VAL A 151 -1.75 -10.68 -4.42
C VAL A 151 -1.63 -9.18 -4.21
N PHE A 152 -2.36 -8.41 -5.01
CA PHE A 152 -2.44 -6.97 -4.85
C PHE A 152 -2.98 -6.55 -3.48
N GLY A 153 -3.93 -7.30 -2.95
CA GLY A 153 -4.46 -7.10 -1.60
C GLY A 153 -3.44 -7.25 -0.49
N ILE A 154 -2.50 -8.20 -0.60
CA ILE A 154 -1.43 -8.37 0.40
C ILE A 154 -0.66 -7.07 0.63
N PHE A 155 -0.28 -6.38 -0.45
CA PHE A 155 0.64 -5.25 -0.34
C PHE A 155 -0.01 -4.00 0.27
N ASN A 156 -1.33 -3.86 0.11
CA ASN A 156 -2.06 -2.65 0.45
C ASN A 156 -2.88 -2.75 1.75
N MET A 157 -3.06 -3.96 2.29
CA MET A 157 -3.94 -4.23 3.42
C MET A 157 -3.16 -4.67 4.67
N SER A 158 -3.82 -4.60 5.83
CA SER A 158 -3.32 -5.23 7.05
C SER A 158 -3.37 -6.76 6.96
N ALA A 159 -2.53 -7.46 7.71
CA ALA A 159 -2.55 -8.93 7.80
C ALA A 159 -3.91 -9.51 8.20
N ARG A 160 -4.70 -8.79 9.01
CA ARG A 160 -6.07 -9.19 9.38
C ARG A 160 -7.01 -9.10 8.19
N ALA A 161 -6.98 -7.97 7.48
CA ALA A 161 -7.82 -7.74 6.32
C ALA A 161 -7.47 -8.69 5.16
N ALA A 162 -6.19 -9.01 4.96
CA ALA A 162 -5.73 -10.03 4.01
C ALA A 162 -6.24 -11.45 4.36
N ARG A 163 -6.38 -11.78 5.64
CA ARG A 163 -6.99 -13.06 6.07
C ARG A 163 -8.47 -13.10 5.80
N ILE A 164 -9.18 -12.01 6.11
CA ILE A 164 -10.62 -11.89 5.84
C ILE A 164 -10.88 -12.00 4.33
N SER A 165 -10.12 -11.29 3.49
CA SER A 165 -10.28 -11.37 2.04
C SER A 165 -9.95 -12.76 1.50
N SER A 166 -8.92 -13.45 2.00
CA SER A 166 -8.61 -14.83 1.57
C SER A 166 -9.72 -15.82 1.93
N ILE A 167 -10.30 -15.74 3.13
CA ILE A 167 -11.43 -16.60 3.53
C ILE A 167 -12.64 -16.29 2.65
N TYR A 168 -12.96 -15.01 2.48
CA TYR A 168 -14.05 -14.57 1.61
C TYR A 168 -13.85 -15.11 0.19
N ALA A 169 -12.64 -14.98 -0.37
CA ALA A 169 -12.27 -15.43 -1.70
C ALA A 169 -12.52 -16.92 -1.91
N VAL A 170 -12.05 -17.76 -0.98
CA VAL A 170 -12.24 -19.23 -1.05
C VAL A 170 -13.73 -19.58 -0.96
N VAL A 171 -14.46 -18.95 -0.04
CA VAL A 171 -15.89 -19.24 0.15
C VAL A 171 -16.71 -18.82 -1.06
N THR A 172 -16.52 -17.60 -1.57
CA THR A 172 -17.31 -17.09 -2.71
C THR A 172 -16.95 -17.78 -4.01
N MET A 173 -15.66 -18.02 -4.29
CA MET A 173 -15.27 -18.76 -5.49
C MET A 173 -15.73 -20.22 -5.40
N GLY A 174 -15.57 -20.88 -4.26
CA GLY A 174 -16.04 -22.24 -4.04
C GLY A 174 -17.56 -22.37 -4.21
N ALA A 175 -18.33 -21.41 -3.69
CA ALA A 175 -19.78 -21.35 -3.90
C ALA A 175 -20.14 -21.15 -5.38
N THR A 176 -19.40 -20.30 -6.09
CA THR A 176 -19.60 -20.03 -7.52
C THR A 176 -19.32 -21.29 -8.36
N MET A 177 -18.20 -21.97 -8.09
CA MET A 177 -17.84 -23.24 -8.73
C MET A 177 -18.92 -24.29 -8.49
N LEU A 178 -19.32 -24.50 -7.23
CA LEU A 178 -20.37 -25.47 -6.89
C LEU A 178 -21.69 -25.17 -7.60
N TYR A 179 -22.12 -23.90 -7.59
CA TYR A 179 -23.33 -23.48 -8.28
C TYR A 179 -23.28 -23.73 -9.80
N LYS A 180 -22.14 -23.43 -10.43
CA LYS A 180 -21.95 -23.62 -11.89
C LYS A 180 -21.79 -25.09 -12.28
N THR A 181 -21.15 -25.91 -11.45
CA THR A 181 -21.11 -27.37 -11.64
C THR A 181 -22.52 -27.98 -11.62
N LEU A 182 -23.42 -27.47 -10.77
CA LEU A 182 -24.81 -27.96 -10.68
C LEU A 182 -25.68 -27.43 -11.83
N THR A 183 -25.51 -26.17 -12.23
CA THR A 183 -26.39 -25.52 -13.20
C THR A 183 -25.97 -25.76 -14.65
N ALA A 184 -24.66 -25.89 -14.91
CA ALA A 184 -24.09 -26.00 -16.25
C ALA A 184 -22.92 -27.02 -16.28
N PRO A 185 -23.17 -28.30 -15.99
CA PRO A 185 -22.13 -29.33 -15.93
C PRO A 185 -21.41 -29.56 -17.27
N GLU A 186 -22.00 -29.14 -18.39
CA GLU A 186 -21.41 -29.20 -19.74
C GLU A 186 -20.15 -28.32 -19.84
N PHE A 187 -20.21 -27.10 -19.31
CA PHE A 187 -19.09 -26.15 -19.35
C PHE A 187 -18.19 -26.23 -18.10
N TYR A 188 -18.72 -26.78 -17.00
CA TYR A 188 -18.05 -26.84 -15.69
C TYR A 188 -17.97 -28.28 -15.16
N PRO A 189 -17.14 -29.14 -15.79
CA PRO A 189 -17.02 -30.53 -15.38
C PRO A 189 -16.43 -30.65 -13.97
N ALA A 190 -17.16 -31.32 -13.07
CA ALA A 190 -16.82 -31.42 -11.64
C ALA A 190 -15.39 -31.90 -11.35
N ARG A 191 -14.81 -32.72 -12.24
CA ARG A 191 -13.43 -33.22 -12.11
C ARG A 191 -12.38 -32.11 -12.24
N VAL A 192 -12.57 -31.19 -13.18
CA VAL A 192 -11.65 -30.06 -13.40
C VAL A 192 -11.89 -28.98 -12.34
N GLU A 193 -13.15 -28.74 -12.00
CA GLU A 193 -13.52 -27.78 -10.95
C GLU A 193 -12.94 -28.13 -9.58
N TRP A 194 -12.90 -29.42 -9.24
CA TRP A 194 -12.25 -29.86 -8.01
C TRP A 194 -10.76 -29.49 -7.96
N VAL A 195 -10.06 -29.60 -9.09
CA VAL A 195 -8.63 -29.23 -9.18
C VAL A 195 -8.47 -27.72 -8.98
N TYR A 196 -9.30 -26.91 -9.64
CA TYR A 196 -9.28 -25.45 -9.46
C TYR A 196 -9.64 -25.04 -8.02
N PHE A 197 -10.63 -25.68 -7.43
CA PHE A 197 -11.00 -25.44 -6.04
C PHE A 197 -9.85 -25.74 -5.08
N VAL A 198 -9.14 -26.87 -5.26
CA VAL A 198 -7.96 -27.20 -4.45
C VAL A 198 -6.85 -26.17 -4.63
N PHE A 199 -6.61 -25.69 -5.85
CA PHE A 199 -5.66 -24.60 -6.08
C PHE A 199 -6.06 -23.31 -5.38
N VAL A 200 -7.32 -22.88 -5.49
CA VAL A 200 -7.80 -21.68 -4.80
C VAL A 200 -7.71 -21.85 -3.28
N ALA A 201 -8.11 -23.01 -2.76
CA ALA A 201 -8.08 -23.33 -1.34
C ALA A 201 -6.66 -23.42 -0.76
N THR A 202 -5.64 -23.68 -1.58
CA THR A 202 -4.24 -23.72 -1.15
C THR A 202 -3.53 -22.38 -1.36
N ILE A 203 -3.68 -21.75 -2.51
CA ILE A 203 -3.00 -20.50 -2.88
C ILE A 203 -3.51 -19.33 -2.03
N MET A 204 -4.83 -19.20 -1.82
CA MET A 204 -5.39 -18.05 -1.10
C MET A 204 -4.91 -17.96 0.36
N PRO A 205 -4.86 -19.07 1.14
CA PRO A 205 -4.25 -19.04 2.47
C PRO A 205 -2.73 -18.78 2.45
N THR A 206 -1.98 -19.35 1.51
CA THR A 206 -0.52 -19.12 1.42
C THR A 206 -0.21 -17.64 1.19
N ILE A 207 -0.94 -17.00 0.28
CA ILE A 207 -0.90 -15.56 0.04
C ILE A 207 -1.20 -14.78 1.33
N SER A 208 -2.23 -15.20 2.08
CA SER A 208 -2.55 -14.59 3.38
C SER A 208 -1.40 -14.70 4.38
N GLN A 209 -0.78 -15.87 4.49
CA GLN A 209 0.36 -16.12 5.39
C GLN A 209 1.56 -15.22 5.05
N LEU A 210 1.87 -15.07 3.75
CA LEU A 210 2.92 -14.16 3.29
C LEU A 210 2.63 -12.71 3.70
N ALA A 211 1.37 -12.27 3.63
CA ALA A 211 0.98 -10.94 4.12
C ALA A 211 1.25 -10.76 5.61
N GLN A 212 1.04 -11.81 6.41
CA GLN A 212 1.29 -11.76 7.85
C GLN A 212 2.77 -11.65 8.16
N GLN A 213 3.62 -12.40 7.44
CA GLN A 213 5.07 -12.33 7.58
C GLN A 213 5.60 -10.94 7.20
N LEU A 214 5.10 -10.35 6.11
CA LEU A 214 5.49 -9.00 5.71
C LEU A 214 5.08 -7.95 6.74
N THR A 215 3.89 -8.12 7.35
CA THR A 215 3.41 -7.22 8.39
C THR A 215 4.27 -7.33 9.66
N SER A 216 4.60 -8.54 10.10
CA SER A 216 5.44 -8.74 11.29
C SER A 216 6.87 -8.23 11.09
N MET A 217 7.43 -8.37 9.87
CA MET A 217 8.71 -7.75 9.52
C MET A 217 8.67 -6.23 9.64
N ARG A 218 7.62 -5.58 9.13
CA ARG A 218 7.44 -4.13 9.25
C ARG A 218 7.29 -3.67 10.69
N GLU A 219 6.57 -4.43 11.52
CA GLU A 219 6.42 -4.15 12.94
C GLU A 219 7.74 -4.27 13.69
N ARG A 220 8.53 -5.32 13.42
CA ARG A 220 9.88 -5.48 13.97
C ARG A 220 10.81 -4.34 13.60
N MET A 221 10.80 -3.91 12.33
CA MET A 221 11.62 -2.77 11.88
C MET A 221 11.21 -1.47 12.58
N LYS A 222 9.92 -1.26 12.85
CA LYS A 222 9.46 -0.09 13.60
C LYS A 222 9.88 -0.15 15.07
N ALA A 223 9.73 -1.30 15.72
CA ALA A 223 10.17 -1.49 17.09
C ALA A 223 11.68 -1.23 17.23
N GLN A 224 12.49 -1.81 16.33
CA GLN A 224 13.93 -1.58 16.31
C GLN A 224 14.32 -0.11 16.11
N ARG A 225 13.62 0.63 15.25
CA ARG A 225 13.86 2.08 15.09
C ARG A 225 13.54 2.85 16.36
N LEU A 226 12.43 2.52 17.01
CA LEU A 226 12.00 3.17 18.26
C LEU A 226 12.98 2.88 19.39
N ASP A 227 13.45 1.63 19.52
CA ASP A 227 14.47 1.25 20.50
C ASP A 227 15.79 1.99 20.26
N LEU A 228 16.19 2.18 18.99
CA LEU A 228 17.37 2.96 18.63
C LEU A 228 17.22 4.44 18.99
N GLU A 229 16.06 5.04 18.72
CA GLU A 229 15.76 6.44 19.06
C GLU A 229 15.81 6.66 20.58
N VAL A 230 15.25 5.73 21.36
CA VAL A 230 15.30 5.76 22.83
C VAL A 230 16.74 5.62 23.34
N ALA A 231 17.52 4.69 22.79
CA ALA A 231 18.92 4.51 23.17
C ALA A 231 19.78 5.75 22.87
N LEU A 232 19.56 6.38 21.70
CA LEU A 232 20.24 7.63 21.34
C LEU A 232 19.88 8.78 22.26
N ALA A 233 18.58 8.94 22.57
CA ALA A 233 18.11 9.97 23.51
C ALA A 233 18.78 9.81 24.89
N ARG A 234 18.92 8.57 25.37
CA ARG A 234 19.56 8.28 26.65
C ARG A 234 21.06 8.54 26.66
N ILE A 235 21.77 8.23 25.58
CA ILE A 235 23.20 8.59 25.44
C ILE A 235 23.37 10.11 25.39
N GLN A 236 22.48 10.82 24.69
CA GLN A 236 22.49 12.29 24.66
C GLN A 236 22.27 12.89 26.04
N GLU A 237 21.32 12.37 26.81
CA GLU A 237 21.04 12.82 28.18
C GLU A 237 22.26 12.62 29.09
N LEU A 238 22.90 11.44 29.03
CA LEU A 238 24.14 11.13 29.75
C LEU A 238 25.34 11.98 29.29
N ALA A 239 25.42 12.33 28.00
CA ALA A 239 26.49 13.17 27.48
C ALA A 239 26.30 14.67 27.80
N THR A 240 25.06 15.11 28.07
CA THR A 240 24.75 16.48 28.48
C THR A 240 24.94 16.75 29.98
N LEU A 241 24.93 15.72 30.82
CA LEU A 241 25.18 15.83 32.26
C LEU A 241 26.61 15.37 32.57
N ASP A 242 27.46 16.29 33.02
CA ASP A 242 28.81 15.95 33.49
C ASP A 242 28.72 15.17 34.83
N GLU A 243 29.03 13.87 34.79
CA GLU A 243 28.88 12.93 35.92
C GLU A 243 29.66 13.35 37.18
N LEU A 244 30.61 14.27 37.08
CA LEU A 244 31.40 14.75 38.22
C LEU A 244 30.86 16.02 38.90
N THR A 245 29.96 16.79 38.27
CA THR A 245 29.48 18.08 38.82
C THR A 245 27.99 18.37 38.64
N GLY A 246 27.27 17.60 37.81
CA GLY A 246 25.82 17.79 37.56
C GLY A 246 25.48 19.08 36.80
N LEU A 247 26.47 19.78 36.25
CA LEU A 247 26.31 21.02 35.49
C LEU A 247 26.49 20.81 33.98
N ILE A 248 25.95 21.73 33.18
CA ILE A 248 25.95 21.69 31.71
C ILE A 248 27.39 21.80 31.17
N ASN A 249 27.74 20.89 30.26
CA ASN A 249 29.07 20.74 29.69
C ASN A 249 29.54 21.99 28.90
N ARG A 250 30.73 22.50 29.23
CA ARG A 250 31.33 23.75 28.70
C ARG A 250 31.55 23.74 27.17
N ARG A 251 31.51 22.57 26.53
CA ARG A 251 31.62 22.40 25.06
C ARG A 251 30.41 22.91 24.27
N GLN A 252 29.32 23.28 24.94
CA GLN A 252 28.17 23.95 24.34
C GLN A 252 28.21 25.49 24.46
N MET A 253 29.23 26.08 25.10
CA MET A 253 29.32 27.53 25.37
C MET A 253 30.28 28.31 24.44
N THR A 254 30.86 27.69 23.41
CA THR A 254 31.67 28.35 22.37
C THR A 254 31.15 27.97 21.00
#